data_AF-A0A933R0E6-F1
#
_entry.id   AF-A0A933R0E6-F1
#
_cell.length_a   1.000
_cell.length_b   1.000
_cell.length_c   1.000
_cell.angle_alpha   90.00
_cell.angle_beta   90.00
_cell.angle_gamma   90.00
#
_symmetry.space_group_name_H-M   'P 1'
#
loop_
_entity.id
_entity.type
_entity.pdbx_description
1 polymer ?
#
loop_
_entity_poly.entity_id
_entity_poly.type
_entity_poly.pdbx_seq_one_letter_code
_entity_poly.pdbx_strand_id
1 'polypeptide(L)' 'SQKLIEAGLPLPAYEMVLKASHTFNLLDARSAISVTERQRFILRVRTLARACAQAYYNAREALGFPMCKQEGVA' A
#
# COMPACT_ATOMS: atom_id res chain seq x y z
N SER A 1 -5.42 1.45 -7.47
CA SER A 1 -4.13 1.01 -6.90
C SER A 1 -3.38 0.11 -7.88
N GLN A 2 -3.91 -1.03 -8.31
CA GLN A 2 -3.22 -1.99 -9.18
C GLN A 2 -2.61 -1.35 -10.46
N LYS A 3 -3.40 -0.60 -11.23
CA LYS A 3 -2.92 0.13 -12.41
C LYS A 3 -1.76 1.11 -12.13
N LEU A 4 -1.73 1.71 -10.94
CA LEU A 4 -0.67 2.65 -10.53
C LEU A 4 0.60 1.89 -10.16
N ILE A 5 0.48 0.71 -9.55
CA ILE A 5 1.61 -0.19 -9.27
C ILE A 5 2.24 -0.63 -10.59
N GLU A 6 1.43 -1.06 -11.55
CA GLU A 6 1.88 -1.46 -12.89
C GLU A 6 2.54 -0.31 -13.67
N ALA A 7 2.10 0.92 -13.43
CA ALA A 7 2.72 2.13 -13.99
C ALA A 7 4.00 2.58 -13.26
N GLY A 8 4.48 1.84 -12.26
CA GLY A 8 5.68 2.22 -11.50
C GLY A 8 5.49 3.41 -10.56
N LEU A 9 4.24 3.66 -10.12
CA LEU A 9 3.87 4.78 -9.24
C LEU A 9 3.48 4.27 -7.84
N PRO A 10 4.45 3.84 -7.01
CA PRO A 10 4.17 3.21 -5.72
C PRO A 10 3.55 4.15 -4.68
N LEU A 11 3.96 5.43 -4.63
CA LEU A 11 3.41 6.39 -3.67
C LEU A 11 1.94 6.74 -3.97
N PRO A 12 1.55 7.10 -5.22
CA PRO A 12 0.14 7.25 -5.57
C PRO A 12 -0.68 5.97 -5.36
N ALA A 13 -0.10 4.79 -5.63
CA ALA A 13 -0.78 3.53 -5.36
C ALA A 13 -1.07 3.34 -3.87
N TYR A 14 -0.12 3.69 -2.99
CA TYR A 14 -0.26 3.60 -1.55
C TYR A 14 -1.35 4.53 -1.02
N GLU A 15 -1.46 5.76 -1.52
CA GLU A 15 -2.56 6.68 -1.19
C GLU A 15 -3.95 6.07 -1.46
N MET A 16 -4.08 5.31 -2.56
CA MET A 16 -5.33 4.59 -2.85
C MET A 16 -5.59 3.44 -1.87
N VAL A 17 -4.53 2.79 -1.37
CA VAL A 17 -4.66 1.75 -0.34
C VAL A 17 -5.12 2.35 0.99
N LEU A 18 -4.59 3.52 1.38
CA LEU A 18 -5.03 4.23 2.58
C LEU A 18 -6.51 4.60 2.50
N LYS A 19 -6.96 5.16 1.37
CA LYS A 19 -8.37 5.46 1.13
C LYS A 19 -9.25 4.21 1.23
N ALA A 20 -8.84 3.11 0.59
CA ALA A 20 -9.58 1.86 0.64
C ALA A 20 -9.68 1.29 2.07
N SER A 21 -8.59 1.35 2.84
CA SER A 21 -8.55 0.94 4.26
C SER A 21 -9.51 1.77 5.11
N HIS A 22 -9.48 3.09 4.94
CA HIS A 22 -10.37 3.99 5.67
C HIS A 22 -11.84 3.75 5.32
N THR A 23 -12.18 3.65 4.03
CA THR A 23 -13.55 3.34 3.60
C THR A 23 -14.02 1.98 4.11
N PHE A 24 -13.15 0.96 4.10
CA PHE A 24 -13.45 -0.34 4.71
C PHE A 24 -13.80 -0.19 6.20
N ASN A 25 -13.01 0.56 6.97
CA ASN A 25 -13.29 0.77 8.40
C ASN A 25 -14.65 1.45 8.63
N LEU A 26 -15.03 2.42 7.79
CA LEU A 26 -16.34 3.07 7.87
C LEU A 26 -17.48 2.09 7.60
N LEU A 27 -17.34 1.22 6.58
CA LEU A 27 -18.33 0.20 6.25
C LEU A 27 -18.44 -0.85 7.35
N ASP A 28 -17.30 -1.27 7.91
CA ASP A 28 -17.23 -2.27 8.97
C ASP A 28 -17.86 -1.78 10.28
N ALA A 29 -17.58 -0.52 10.65
CA ALA A 29 -18.17 0.13 11.83
C ALA A 29 -19.70 0.33 11.69
N ARG A 30 -20.19 0.44 10.45
CA ARG A 30 -21.64 0.52 10.16
C ARG A 30 -22.30 -0.84 10.09
N SER A 31 -21.58 -1.95 10.28
CA SER A 31 -22.06 -3.31 10.05
C SER A 31 -22.67 -3.50 8.67
N ALA A 32 -22.19 -2.74 7.67
CA ALA A 32 -22.70 -2.74 6.31
C ALA A 32 -22.11 -3.87 5.44
N ILE A 33 -21.24 -4.71 6.02
CA ILE A 33 -20.58 -5.83 5.35
C ILE A 33 -20.69 -7.10 6.21
N SER A 34 -20.85 -8.24 5.56
CA SER A 34 -20.86 -9.54 6.22
C SER A 34 -19.46 -9.98 6.65
N VAL A 35 -19.39 -11.03 7.49
CA VAL A 35 -18.12 -11.60 7.97
C VAL A 35 -17.23 -12.09 6.81
N THR A 36 -17.82 -12.70 5.79
CA THR A 36 -17.09 -13.19 4.61
C THR A 36 -16.58 -12.04 3.75
N GLU A 37 -17.36 -10.97 3.59
CA GLU A 37 -16.94 -9.75 2.90
C GLU A 37 -15.82 -9.04 3.66
N ARG A 38 -15.90 -8.95 4.99
CA ARG A 38 -14.83 -8.40 5.84
C ARG A 38 -13.51 -9.10 5.58
N GLN A 39 -13.48 -10.44 5.65
CA GLN A 39 -12.27 -11.22 5.36
C GLN A 39 -11.72 -10.94 3.96
N ARG A 40 -12.60 -10.89 2.95
CA ARG A 40 -12.23 -10.59 1.57
C ARG A 40 -11.63 -9.19 1.43
N PHE A 41 -12.22 -8.16 2.04
CA PHE A 41 -11.70 -6.79 1.98
C PHE A 41 -10.34 -6.66 2.66
N ILE A 42 -10.19 -7.25 3.86
CA ILE A 42 -8.90 -7.27 4.56
C ILE A 42 -7.82 -7.90 3.68
N LEU A 43 -8.10 -9.05 3.06
CA LEU A 43 -7.14 -9.71 2.17
C LEU A 43 -6.78 -8.82 0.98
N ARG A 44 -7.76 -8.18 0.34
CA ARG A 44 -7.53 -7.28 -0.80
C ARG A 44 -6.65 -6.09 -0.43
N VAL A 45 -6.95 -5.40 0.67
CA VAL A 45 -6.16 -4.24 1.14
C VAL A 45 -4.74 -4.68 1.48
N ARG A 46 -4.59 -5.82 2.17
CA ARG A 46 -3.28 -6.37 2.54
C ARG A 46 -2.42 -6.72 1.31
N THR A 47 -3.01 -7.39 0.32
CA THR A 47 -2.30 -7.75 -0.92
C THR A 47 -1.83 -6.50 -1.67
N LEU A 48 -2.68 -5.48 -1.79
CA LEU A 48 -2.30 -4.22 -2.43
C LEU A 48 -1.21 -3.47 -1.66
N ALA A 49 -1.29 -3.43 -0.33
CA ALA A 49 -0.27 -2.81 0.52
C ALA A 49 1.11 -3.47 0.32
N ARG A 50 1.16 -4.81 0.31
CA ARG A 50 2.39 -5.57 0.04
C ARG A 50 2.96 -5.26 -1.35
N ALA A 51 2.10 -5.21 -2.36
CA ALA A 51 2.54 -4.88 -3.72
C ALA A 51 3.08 -3.44 -3.82
N CYS A 52 2.45 -2.47 -3.15
CA CYS A 52 2.96 -1.10 -3.07
C CYS A 52 4.33 -1.05 -2.38
N ALA A 53 4.50 -1.78 -1.28
CA ALA A 53 5.76 -1.85 -0.54
C ALA A 53 6.89 -2.45 -1.40
N GLN A 54 6.61 -3.54 -2.11
CA GLN A 54 7.59 -4.14 -3.02
C GLN A 54 7.95 -3.20 -4.17
N ALA A 55 6.97 -2.56 -4.80
CA ALA A 55 7.22 -1.60 -5.88
C ALA A 55 8.02 -0.39 -5.38
N TYR A 56 7.74 0.09 -4.17
CA TYR A 56 8.54 1.14 -3.54
C TYR A 56 9.98 0.68 -3.29
N TYR A 57 10.17 -0.48 -2.68
CA TYR A 57 11.49 -1.06 -2.43
C TYR A 57 12.32 -1.14 -3.72
N ASN A 58 11.76 -1.74 -4.78
CA ASN A 58 12.44 -1.89 -6.08
C ASN A 58 12.81 -0.52 -6.67
N ALA A 59 11.93 0.49 -6.56
CA ALA A 59 12.22 1.84 -7.02
C ALA A 59 13.36 2.50 -6.23
N ARG A 60 13.45 2.24 -4.92
CA ARG A 60 14.55 2.73 -4.07
C ARG A 60 15.85 1.99 -4.34
N GLU A 61 15.79 0.68 -4.58
CA GLU A 61 16.92 -0.16 -4.95
C GLU A 61 17.53 0.26 -6.29
N ALA A 62 16.71 0.53 -7.30
CA ALA A 62 17.15 1.04 -8.60
C ALA A 62 17.88 2.39 -8.51
N LEU A 63 17.57 3.19 -7.49
CA LEU A 63 18.25 4.46 -7.20
C LEU A 63 19.49 4.29 -6.28
N GLY A 64 19.81 3.06 -5.85
CA GLY A 64 20.90 2.78 -4.93
C GLY A 64 20.65 3.32 -3.51
N PHE A 65 19.39 3.34 -3.06
CA PHE A 65 18.94 3.78 -1.74
C PHE A 65 19.53 5.14 -1.29
N PRO A 66 19.27 6.25 -2.01
CA PRO A 66 19.97 7.52 -1.78
C PRO A 66 19.74 8.15 -0.40
N MET A 67 18.68 7.75 0.32
CA MET A 67 18.38 8.23 1.68
C MET A 67 18.85 7.26 2.78
N CYS A 68 19.47 6.13 2.41
CA CYS A 68 20.03 5.16 3.35
C CYS A 68 21.56 5.24 3.42
N LYS A 69 22.19 6.07 2.59
CA LYS A 69 23.61 6.39 2.70
C LYS A 69 23.80 7.27 3.94
N GLN A 70 24.61 6.81 4.90
CA GLN A 70 25.00 7.63 6.05
C GLN A 70 25.95 8.73 5.58
N GLU A 71 25.41 9.87 5.15
CA GLU A 71 26.19 11.11 5.13
C GLU A 71 26.06 11.75 6.53
N GLY A 72 26.96 11.35 7.43
CA GLY A 72 27.13 12.01 8.73
C GLY A 72 27.25 11.06 9.92
N VAL A 73 28.33 10.28 9.99
CA VAL A 73 29.14 10.12 11.22
C VAL A 73 30.58 9.80 10.79
N ALA A 74 31.41 10.84 10.70
CA ALA A 74 32.87 10.75 10.81
C ALA A 74 33.29 11.76 11.88
#